data_AF-A1U3R8-F1
#
_entry.id   AF-A1U3R8-F1
#
_cell.length_a   1.000
_cell.length_b   1.000
_cell.length_c   1.000
_cell.angle_alpha   90.00
_cell.angle_beta   90.00
_cell.angle_gamma   90.00
#
_symmetry.space_group_name_H-M   'P 1'
#
loop_
_entity.id
_entity.type
_entity.pdbx_description
1 polymer ?
#
loop_
_entity_poly.entity_id
_entity_poly.type
_entity_poly.pdbx_seq_one_letter_code
_entity_poly.pdbx_strand_id
1 'polypeptide(L)'
;MMDIRERLVELRDSVESGAIGVDSLQRQLSQLLLASELENFEEAVKKFDNDLELVIYTISPSNQVREALKVLDEVFLYLDEYDLN
;
A
#
# COMPACT_ATOMS: atom_id res chain seq x y z
N MET A 1 -4.20 -8.11 -18.27
CA MET A 1 -3.52 -7.90 -16.97
C MET A 1 -4.31 -6.85 -16.26
N MET A 2 -4.65 -7.07 -14.99
CA MET A 2 -5.31 -6.04 -14.16
C MET A 2 -4.27 -4.97 -13.86
N ASP A 3 -4.64 -3.70 -14.01
CA ASP A 3 -3.76 -2.56 -13.75
C ASP A 3 -3.33 -2.56 -12.27
N ILE A 4 -2.09 -2.19 -11.98
CA ILE A 4 -1.60 -2.03 -10.60
C ILE A 4 -2.50 -1.07 -9.81
N ARG A 5 -3.04 -0.03 -10.46
CA ARG A 5 -3.98 0.93 -9.88
C ARG A 5 -5.30 0.27 -9.48
N GLU A 6 -5.88 -0.56 -10.34
CA GLU A 6 -7.12 -1.28 -10.04
C GLU A 6 -6.93 -2.16 -8.78
N ARG A 7 -5.82 -2.90 -8.71
CA ARG A 7 -5.49 -3.73 -7.55
C ARG A 7 -5.23 -2.90 -6.28
N LEU A 8 -4.63 -1.71 -6.42
CA LEU A 8 -4.40 -0.81 -5.29
C LEU A 8 -5.72 -0.24 -4.75
N VAL A 9 -6.68 0.08 -5.63
CA VAL A 9 -8.04 0.48 -5.25
C VAL A 9 -8.76 -0.65 -4.51
N GLU A 10 -8.66 -1.89 -5.01
CA GLU A 10 -9.24 -3.06 -4.32
C GLU A 10 -8.66 -3.26 -2.92
N LEU A 11 -7.34 -3.07 -2.75
CA LEU A 11 -6.68 -3.14 -1.44
C LEU A 11 -7.16 -2.03 -0.50
N ARG A 12 -7.31 -0.82 -1.03
CA ARG A 12 -7.84 0.34 -0.29
C ARG A 12 -9.25 0.07 0.22
N ASP A 13 -10.15 -0.38 -0.65
CA ASP A 13 -11.53 -0.67 -0.28
C ASP A 13 -11.63 -1.85 0.70
N SER A 14 -10.75 -2.85 0.56
CA SER A 14 -10.70 -4.01 1.45
C SER A 14 -10.25 -3.64 2.86
N VAL A 15 -9.27 -2.74 3.02
CA VAL A 15 -8.85 -2.29 4.36
C VAL A 15 -9.86 -1.29 4.96
N GLU A 16 -10.45 -0.42 4.14
CA GLU A 16 -11.45 0.57 4.59
C GLU A 16 -12.75 -0.10 5.08
N SER A 17 -13.20 -1.14 4.37
CA SER A 17 -14.36 -1.96 4.78
C SER A 17 -14.08 -2.92 5.94
N GLY A 18 -12.81 -3.08 6.32
CA GLY A 18 -12.38 -4.06 7.33
C GLY A 18 -12.41 -5.51 6.84
N ALA A 19 -12.53 -5.74 5.53
CA ALA A 19 -12.42 -7.08 4.94
C ALA A 19 -11.02 -7.67 5.14
N ILE A 20 -9.99 -6.83 5.20
CA ILE A 20 -8.62 -7.20 5.58
C ILE A 20 -8.07 -6.28 6.68
N GLY A 21 -7.15 -6.81 7.49
CA GLY A 21 -6.37 -6.04 8.45
C GLY A 21 -5.18 -5.31 7.82
N VAL A 22 -4.60 -4.36 8.56
CA VAL A 22 -3.42 -3.59 8.11
C VAL A 22 -2.18 -4.46 7.90
N ASP A 23 -2.05 -5.56 8.66
CA ASP A 23 -0.99 -6.57 8.48
C ASP A 23 -1.12 -7.34 7.15
N SER A 24 -2.36 -7.55 6.70
CA SER A 24 -2.65 -8.19 5.43
C SER A 24 -2.43 -7.21 4.29
N LEU A 25 -2.82 -5.94 4.50
CA LEU A 25 -2.52 -4.85 3.58
C LEU A 25 -1.02 -4.73 3.30
N GLN A 26 -0.18 -4.67 4.34
CA GLN A 26 1.28 -4.59 4.19
C GLN A 26 1.83 -5.67 3.26
N ARG A 27 1.48 -6.94 3.53
CA ARG A 27 1.95 -8.07 2.74
C ARG A 27 1.48 -8.01 1.29
N GLN A 28 0.20 -7.68 1.07
CA GLN A 28 -0.37 -7.65 -0.28
C GLN A 28 0.13 -6.45 -1.09
N LEU A 29 0.31 -5.29 -0.47
CA LEU A 29 0.90 -4.12 -1.11
C LEU A 29 2.34 -4.38 -1.54
N SER A 30 3.18 -4.91 -0.64
CA SER A 30 4.56 -5.25 -0.96
C SER A 30 4.66 -6.26 -2.10
N GLN A 31 3.78 -7.28 -2.13
CA GLN A 31 3.69 -8.22 -3.26
C GLN A 31 3.23 -7.57 -4.56
N LEU A 32 2.24 -6.65 -4.49
CA LEU A 32 1.72 -5.93 -5.64
C LEU A 32 2.81 -5.07 -6.30
N LEU A 33 3.54 -4.30 -5.50
CA LEU A 33 4.58 -3.39 -5.96
C LEU A 33 5.85 -4.11 -6.42
N LEU A 34 6.19 -5.27 -5.83
CA LEU A 34 7.30 -6.09 -6.33
C LEU A 34 6.96 -6.78 -7.66
N ALA A 35 5.69 -7.09 -7.88
CA ALA A 35 5.23 -7.77 -9.09
C ALA A 35 5.10 -6.84 -10.30
N SER A 36 5.16 -5.52 -10.13
CA SER A 36 4.96 -4.57 -11.23
C SER A 36 6.16 -4.46 -12.19
N GLU A 37 7.26 -5.18 -11.96
CA GLU A 37 8.48 -5.19 -12.81
C GLU A 37 9.06 -3.79 -13.11
N LEU A 38 8.73 -2.79 -12.29
CA LEU A 38 9.12 -1.41 -12.51
C LEU A 38 10.53 -1.16 -12.01
N GLU A 39 11.41 -0.70 -12.90
CA GLU A 39 12.75 -0.29 -12.52
C GLU A 39 12.68 0.81 -11.44
N ASN A 40 13.46 0.64 -10.37
CA ASN A 40 13.56 1.53 -9.21
C ASN A 40 12.44 1.48 -8.16
N PHE A 41 11.50 0.52 -8.24
CA PHE A 41 10.46 0.39 -7.20
C PHE A 41 10.93 -0.27 -5.89
N GLU A 42 12.11 -0.90 -5.86
CA GLU A 42 12.55 -1.64 -4.67
C GLU A 42 12.74 -0.73 -3.43
N GLU A 43 13.24 0.49 -3.62
CA GLU A 43 13.37 1.46 -2.53
C GLU A 43 12.01 1.98 -2.06
N ALA A 44 11.09 2.24 -3.00
CA ALA A 44 9.73 2.66 -2.68
C ALA A 44 8.94 1.57 -1.95
N VAL A 45 9.04 0.31 -2.40
CA VAL A 45 8.46 -0.85 -1.70
C VAL A 45 8.98 -0.90 -0.27
N LYS A 46 10.29 -0.80 -0.05
CA LYS A 46 10.88 -0.80 1.30
C LYS A 46 10.36 0.36 2.15
N LYS A 47 10.24 1.56 1.58
CA LYS A 47 9.66 2.72 2.29
C LYS A 47 8.23 2.40 2.73
N PHE A 48 7.35 2.01 1.81
CA PHE A 48 5.94 1.77 2.12
C PHE A 48 5.73 0.58 3.07
N ASP A 49 6.56 -0.46 2.94
CA ASP A 49 6.54 -1.61 3.86
C ASP A 49 6.92 -1.16 5.28
N ASN A 50 7.95 -0.33 5.43
CA ASN A 50 8.35 0.24 6.72
C ASN A 50 7.28 1.20 7.27
N ASP A 51 6.67 2.03 6.44
CA ASP A 51 5.61 2.97 6.88
C ASP A 51 4.41 2.20 7.44
N LEU A 52 3.98 1.12 6.77
CA LEU A 52 2.91 0.25 7.26
C LEU A 52 3.34 -0.53 8.52
N GLU A 53 4.59 -0.98 8.61
CA GLU A 53 5.13 -1.59 9.83
C GLU A 53 5.04 -0.62 11.02
N LEU A 54 5.42 0.64 10.83
CA LEU A 54 5.28 1.68 11.86
C LEU A 54 3.81 1.88 12.24
N VAL A 55 2.88 1.89 11.28
CA VAL A 55 1.44 1.96 11.57
C VAL A 55 1.01 0.79 12.46
N ILE A 56 1.40 -0.43 12.12
CA ILE A 56 1.00 -1.65 12.85
C ILE A 56 1.52 -1.65 14.29
N TYR A 57 2.77 -1.25 14.51
CA TYR A 57 3.41 -1.41 15.82
C TYR A 57 3.40 -0.17 16.71
N THR A 58 3.17 1.01 16.16
CA THR A 58 3.26 2.27 16.93
C THR A 58 1.93 3.02 17.05
N ILE A 59 1.00 2.84 16.10
CA ILE A 59 -0.28 3.54 16.09
C ILE A 59 -1.33 2.71 16.83
N SER A 60 -2.16 3.39 17.62
CA SER A 60 -3.26 2.76 18.35
C SER A 60 -4.22 2.06 17.38
N PRO A 61 -4.75 0.84 17.69
CA PRO A 61 -5.59 0.07 16.76
C PRO A 61 -6.74 0.84 16.12
N SER A 62 -7.41 1.72 16.88
CA SER A 62 -8.51 2.57 16.40
C SER A 62 -8.12 3.57 15.30
N ASN A 63 -6.83 3.87 15.14
CA ASN A 63 -6.30 4.80 14.14
C ASN A 63 -5.52 4.10 13.03
N GLN A 64 -5.22 2.81 13.15
CA GLN A 64 -4.35 2.10 12.20
C GLN A 64 -4.89 2.11 10.78
N VAL A 65 -6.19 1.86 10.59
CA VAL A 65 -6.82 1.89 9.26
C VAL A 65 -6.66 3.28 8.63
N ARG A 66 -6.93 4.35 9.39
CA ARG A 66 -6.81 5.71 8.88
C ARG A 66 -5.37 6.04 8.46
N GLU A 67 -4.38 5.69 9.26
CA GLU A 67 -2.98 5.96 8.92
C GLU A 67 -2.49 5.06 7.78
N ALA A 68 -2.93 3.80 7.71
CA ALA A 68 -2.62 2.90 6.60
C ALA A 68 -3.19 3.40 5.26
N LEU A 69 -4.40 3.99 5.26
CA LEU A 69 -4.99 4.61 4.08
C LEU A 69 -4.13 5.78 3.56
N LYS A 70 -3.50 6.56 4.44
CA LYS A 70 -2.57 7.62 4.01
C LYS A 70 -1.33 7.05 3.31
N VAL A 71 -0.80 5.93 3.79
CA VAL A 71 0.32 5.26 3.11
C VAL A 71 -0.11 4.80 1.72
N LEU A 72 -1.33 4.29 1.56
CA LEU A 72 -1.88 3.96 0.25
C LEU A 72 -2.03 5.20 -0.65
N ASP A 73 -2.51 6.31 -0.11
CA ASP A 73 -2.60 7.58 -0.87
C ASP A 73 -1.20 8.05 -1.34
N GLU A 74 -0.16 7.87 -0.53
CA GLU A 74 1.23 8.12 -0.94
C GLU A 74 1.71 7.18 -2.06
N VAL A 75 1.30 5.90 -2.04
CA VAL A 75 1.60 4.96 -3.12
C VAL A 75 0.94 5.40 -4.42
N PHE A 76 -0.33 5.84 -4.38
CA PHE A 76 -1.01 6.38 -5.57
C PHE A 76 -0.26 7.57 -6.15
N LEU A 77 0.15 8.52 -5.29
CA LEU A 77 0.92 9.69 -5.73
C LEU A 77 2.26 9.27 -6.35
N TYR A 78 2.94 8.31 -5.74
CA TYR A 78 4.19 7.78 -6.27
C TYR A 78 3.98 7.10 -7.64
N LEU A 79 2.90 6.34 -7.83
CA LEU A 79 2.58 5.74 -9.13
C LEU A 79 2.25 6.80 -10.20
N ASP A 80 1.60 7.91 -9.81
CA ASP A 80 1.30 9.04 -10.69
C ASP A 80 2.57 9.78 -11.14
N GLU A 81 3.53 10.00 -10.24
CA GLU A 81 4.79 10.70 -10.54
C GLU A 81 5.68 9.96 -11.54
N TYR A 82 5.55 8.63 -11.62
CA TYR A 82 6.39 7.78 -12.48
C TYR A 82 5.67 7.33 -13.78
N ASP A 83 4.50 7.91 -14.08
CA ASP A 83 3.74 7.75 -15.34
C ASP A 83 3.51 6.27 -15.75
N LEU A 84 3.26 5.45 -14.74
CA LEU A 84 2.99 4.03 -14.87
C LEU A 84 1.53 3.85 -15.29
N ASN A 85 1.30 3.94 -16.59
CA ASN A 85 0.05 3.61 -17.27
C ASN A 85 0.04 2.14 -17.72
#